data_AF-A0A6C0KJU4-F1
#
_entry.id   AF-A0A6C0KJU4-F1
#
_cell.length_a   1.000
_cell.length_b   1.000
_cell.length_c   1.000
_cell.angle_alpha   90.00
_cell.angle_beta   90.00
_cell.angle_gamma   90.00
#
_symmetry.space_group_name_H-M   'P 1'
#
loop_
_entity.id
_entity.type
_entity.pdbx_description
1 polymer ?
#
loop_
_entity_poly.entity_id
_entity_poly.type
_entity_poly.pdbx_seq_one_letter_code
_entity_poly.pdbx_strand_id
1 'polypeptide(L)'
;MDYKSAYDEIVKNIELYDVEKQSTMVTFDIFVYSLKIYQANLLSHTNRTQINIQIQNKTYIYETLFNISIICLNYISMIKTDATNNIKDTKHSVIQENRDLFLQKNHDYGNSFEDYGLIGILVRLNDKINRLISLQNAESKVNDEKIYDTINDLYNYAIIGLMYKNDTLVE
;
A
#
# COMPACT_ATOMS: atom_id res chain seq x y z
N MET A 1 9.88 14.83 -12.19
CA MET A 1 10.52 13.66 -11.54
C MET A 1 10.26 12.43 -12.39
N ASP A 2 11.17 11.47 -12.45
CA ASP A 2 10.90 10.18 -13.08
C ASP A 2 10.24 9.23 -12.07
N TYR A 3 8.90 9.25 -12.03
CA TYR A 3 8.12 8.42 -11.11
C TYR A 3 8.31 6.93 -11.30
N LYS A 4 8.66 6.50 -12.52
CA LYS A 4 8.96 5.10 -12.81
C LYS A 4 10.21 4.66 -12.05
N SER A 5 11.28 5.45 -12.13
CA SER A 5 12.53 5.17 -11.41
C SER A 5 12.36 5.24 -9.89
N ALA A 6 11.60 6.22 -9.39
CA ALA A 6 11.33 6.34 -7.95
C ALA A 6 10.52 5.15 -7.41
N TYR A 7 9.52 4.68 -8.17
CA TYR A 7 8.77 3.47 -7.84
C TYR A 7 9.70 2.25 -7.77
N ASP A 8 10.55 2.07 -8.79
CA ASP A 8 11.46 0.93 -8.90
C ASP A 8 12.47 0.89 -7.74
N GLU A 9 12.95 2.05 -7.27
CA GLU A 9 13.86 2.14 -6.12
C GLU A 9 13.19 1.66 -4.82
N ILE A 10 11.94 2.07 -4.57
CA ILE A 10 11.20 1.67 -3.36
C ILE A 10 10.90 0.18 -3.38
N VAL A 11 10.47 -0.34 -4.53
CA VAL A 11 10.23 -1.78 -4.72
C VAL A 11 11.49 -2.59 -4.43
N LYS A 12 12.65 -2.15 -4.92
CA LYS A 12 13.92 -2.81 -4.62
C LYS A 12 14.21 -2.89 -3.11
N ASN A 13 13.90 -1.83 -2.37
CA ASN A 13 14.07 -1.81 -0.91
C ASN A 13 13.10 -2.77 -0.21
N ILE A 14 11.86 -2.87 -0.70
CA ILE A 14 10.86 -3.84 -0.23
C ILE A 14 11.33 -5.28 -0.47
N GLU A 15 11.82 -5.59 -1.66
CA GLU A 15 12.32 -6.93 -2.02
C GLU A 15 13.51 -7.33 -1.14
N LEU A 16 14.45 -6.41 -0.88
CA LEU A 16 15.60 -6.67 -0.01
C LEU A 16 15.17 -6.98 1.43
N TYR A 17 14.22 -6.23 1.98
CA TYR A 17 13.72 -6.44 3.34
C TYR A 17 12.98 -7.78 3.51
N ASP A 18 12.19 -8.16 2.49
CA ASP A 18 11.38 -9.37 2.54
C ASP A 18 12.23 -10.66 2.46
N VAL A 19 13.34 -10.66 1.71
CA VAL A 19 14.28 -11.80 1.65
C VAL A 19 14.86 -12.15 3.02
N GLU A 20 14.97 -11.18 3.93
CA GLU A 20 15.52 -11.37 5.27
C GLU A 20 14.51 -11.95 6.28
N LYS A 21 13.20 -11.98 5.95
CA LYS A 21 12.14 -12.46 6.87
C LYS A 21 11.26 -13.53 6.21
N GLN A 22 11.33 -14.76 6.71
CA GLN A 22 10.45 -15.85 6.28
C GLN A 22 8.97 -15.45 6.39
N SER A 23 8.23 -15.53 5.28
CA SER A 23 6.82 -15.15 5.22
C SER A 23 5.97 -16.07 6.10
N THR A 24 5.31 -15.47 7.09
CA THR A 24 4.32 -16.17 7.93
C THR A 24 2.99 -16.20 7.19
N MET A 25 2.25 -17.31 7.24
CA MET A 25 0.90 -17.41 6.67
C MET A 25 -0.04 -16.43 7.41
N VAL A 26 -0.69 -15.52 6.68
CA VAL A 26 -1.58 -14.48 7.25
C VAL A 26 -3.00 -14.72 6.76
N THR A 27 -3.92 -15.08 7.65
CA THR A 27 -5.35 -15.16 7.29
C THR A 27 -5.91 -13.79 6.92
N PHE A 28 -7.00 -13.73 6.16
CA PHE A 28 -7.62 -12.44 5.81
C PHE A 28 -7.97 -11.60 7.05
N ASP A 29 -8.44 -12.24 8.12
CA ASP A 29 -8.77 -11.55 9.36
C ASP A 29 -7.56 -10.90 10.03
N ILE A 30 -6.43 -11.62 10.08
CA ILE A 30 -5.17 -11.09 10.63
C ILE A 30 -4.69 -9.93 9.75
N PHE A 31 -4.75 -10.10 8.42
CA PHE A 31 -4.39 -9.05 7.46
C PHE A 31 -5.20 -7.76 7.69
N VAL A 32 -6.52 -7.86 7.76
CA VAL A 32 -7.40 -6.70 8.00
C VAL A 32 -7.17 -6.11 9.39
N TYR A 33 -6.90 -6.94 10.41
CA TYR A 33 -6.58 -6.45 11.75
C TYR A 33 -5.25 -5.67 11.79
N SER A 34 -4.22 -6.15 11.09
CA SER A 34 -2.96 -5.40 10.91
C SER A 34 -3.20 -4.06 10.23
N LEU A 35 -4.05 -4.00 9.19
CA LEU A 35 -4.42 -2.75 8.53
C LEU A 35 -5.14 -1.78 9.49
N LYS A 36 -6.01 -2.26 10.38
CA LYS A 36 -6.65 -1.42 11.41
C LYS A 36 -5.61 -0.79 12.35
N ILE A 37 -4.58 -1.54 12.73
CA ILE A 37 -3.46 -1.02 13.55
C ILE A 37 -2.68 0.04 12.78
N TYR A 38 -2.31 -0.24 11.52
CA TYR A 38 -1.57 0.72 10.71
C TYR A 38 -2.38 1.98 10.43
N GLN A 39 -3.69 1.86 10.18
CA GLN A 39 -4.60 3.00 10.07
C GLN A 39 -4.59 3.85 11.35
N ALA A 40 -4.74 3.23 12.52
CA ALA A 40 -4.69 3.93 13.80
C ALA A 40 -3.35 4.65 14.01
N ASN A 41 -2.23 4.02 13.62
CA ASN A 41 -0.90 4.61 13.67
C ASN A 41 -0.76 5.81 12.73
N LEU A 42 -1.24 5.74 11.49
CA LEU A 42 -1.22 6.89 10.58
C LEU A 42 -2.03 8.06 11.17
N LEU A 43 -3.22 7.76 11.68
CA LEU A 43 -4.12 8.76 12.25
C LEU A 43 -3.57 9.40 13.54
N SER A 44 -2.84 8.64 14.38
CA SER A 44 -2.23 9.17 15.61
C SER A 44 -1.02 10.08 15.36
N HIS A 45 -0.40 9.98 14.18
CA HIS A 45 0.70 10.85 13.75
C HIS A 45 0.25 12.00 12.83
N THR A 46 -1.06 12.27 12.82
CA THR A 46 -1.65 13.43 12.14
C THR A 46 -2.46 14.28 13.12
N ASN A 47 -2.25 15.59 13.08
CA ASN A 47 -3.15 16.55 13.70
C ASN A 47 -4.24 16.94 12.69
N ARG A 48 -5.50 16.84 13.09
CA ARG A 48 -6.67 17.05 12.23
C ARG A 48 -7.58 18.08 12.87
N THR A 49 -7.84 19.16 12.17
CA THR A 49 -8.93 20.10 12.46
C THR A 49 -9.99 19.99 11.36
N GLN A 50 -11.06 20.78 11.45
CA GLN A 50 -12.10 20.80 10.42
C GLN A 50 -11.58 21.23 9.03
N ILE A 51 -10.52 22.04 8.98
CA ILE A 51 -10.05 22.67 7.74
C ILE A 51 -8.59 22.33 7.39
N ASN A 52 -7.89 21.59 8.25
CA ASN A 52 -6.46 21.33 8.09
C ASN A 52 -6.06 19.94 8.60
N ILE A 53 -5.13 19.30 7.91
CA ILE A 53 -4.46 18.07 8.33
C ILE A 53 -2.96 18.30 8.26
N GLN A 54 -2.26 18.05 9.36
CA GLN A 54 -0.81 18.19 9.46
C GLN A 54 -0.16 16.90 9.92
N ILE A 55 0.90 16.47 9.24
CA ILE A 55 1.73 15.35 9.67
C ILE A 55 2.61 15.80 10.83
N GLN A 56 2.51 15.13 11.97
CA GLN A 56 3.30 15.44 13.16
C GLN A 56 4.62 14.67 13.19
N ASN A 57 4.65 13.44 12.67
CA ASN A 57 5.86 12.62 12.65
C ASN A 57 5.99 11.88 11.31
N LYS A 58 6.82 12.42 10.41
CA LYS A 58 7.05 11.84 9.09
C LYS A 58 7.70 10.45 9.15
N THR A 59 8.62 10.23 10.08
CA THR A 59 9.31 8.94 10.25
C THR A 59 8.32 7.80 10.46
N TYR A 60 7.40 7.95 11.43
CA TYR A 60 6.38 6.93 11.68
C TYR A 60 5.38 6.77 10.54
N ILE A 61 5.05 7.84 9.81
CA ILE A 61 4.25 7.73 8.58
C ILE A 61 4.95 6.83 7.57
N TYR A 62 6.21 7.10 7.22
CA TYR A 62 6.92 6.31 6.22
C TYR A 62 7.19 4.87 6.69
N GLU A 63 7.50 4.64 7.96
CA GLU A 63 7.61 3.28 8.50
C GLU A 63 6.28 2.52 8.37
N THR A 64 5.16 3.18 8.65
CA THR A 64 3.83 2.58 8.54
C THR A 64 3.48 2.28 7.08
N LEU A 65 3.77 3.20 6.14
CA LEU A 65 3.58 2.96 4.71
C LEU A 65 4.43 1.78 4.21
N PHE A 66 5.68 1.69 4.65
CA PHE A 66 6.55 0.55 4.35
C PHE A 66 5.92 -0.76 4.84
N ASN A 67 5.48 -0.83 6.10
CA ASN A 67 4.84 -2.02 6.64
C ASN A 67 3.54 -2.41 5.90
N ILE A 68 2.74 -1.43 5.47
CA ILE A 68 1.55 -1.66 4.66
C ILE A 68 1.93 -2.28 3.30
N SER A 69 2.97 -1.76 2.64
CA SER A 69 3.43 -2.32 1.35
C SER A 69 3.88 -3.78 1.49
N ILE A 70 4.61 -4.12 2.57
CA ILE A 70 5.07 -5.49 2.84
C ILE A 70 3.89 -6.43 3.09
N ILE A 71 2.96 -6.06 3.97
CA ILE A 71 1.86 -6.95 4.32
C ILE A 71 0.90 -7.16 3.14
N CYS A 72 0.68 -6.14 2.31
CA CYS A 72 -0.12 -6.28 1.08
C CYS A 72 0.57 -7.21 0.08
N LEU A 73 1.87 -7.02 -0.18
CA LEU A 73 2.64 -7.90 -1.05
C LEU A 73 2.61 -9.35 -0.57
N ASN A 74 2.84 -9.57 0.72
CA ASN A 74 2.83 -10.91 1.32
C ASN A 74 1.47 -11.58 1.23
N TYR A 75 0.40 -10.84 1.52
CA TYR A 75 -0.95 -11.37 1.47
C TYR A 75 -1.38 -11.73 0.04
N ILE A 76 -1.19 -10.83 -0.94
CA ILE A 76 -1.51 -11.11 -2.35
C ILE A 76 -0.71 -12.31 -2.86
N SER A 77 0.59 -12.34 -2.54
CA SER A 77 1.47 -13.41 -3.02
C SER A 77 1.12 -14.75 -2.41
N MET A 78 0.72 -14.77 -1.13
CA MET A 78 0.23 -15.99 -0.47
C MET A 78 -0.97 -16.55 -1.23
N ILE A 79 -2.00 -15.74 -1.50
CA ILE A 79 -3.21 -16.26 -2.14
C ILE A 79 -2.96 -16.68 -3.60
N LYS A 80 -2.05 -15.99 -4.31
CA LYS A 80 -1.66 -16.41 -5.67
C LYS A 80 -0.78 -17.65 -5.70
N THR A 81 -0.01 -17.93 -4.64
CA THR A 81 0.89 -19.09 -4.57
C THR A 81 0.11 -20.41 -4.58
N ASP A 82 -1.13 -20.41 -4.09
CA ASP A 82 -2.02 -21.58 -4.11
C ASP A 82 -2.28 -22.13 -5.54
N ALA A 83 -1.87 -21.41 -6.59
CA ALA A 83 -1.94 -21.84 -7.99
C ALA A 83 -0.61 -22.33 -8.63
N THR A 84 0.58 -22.01 -8.08
CA THR A 84 1.86 -22.13 -8.82
C THR A 84 3.06 -22.74 -8.05
N ASN A 85 2.92 -23.12 -6.78
CA ASN A 85 3.95 -23.80 -5.95
C ASN A 85 5.32 -23.08 -5.77
N ASN A 86 5.53 -21.84 -6.26
CA ASN A 86 6.74 -21.05 -5.99
C ASN A 86 6.43 -19.60 -5.53
N ILE A 87 6.63 -19.34 -4.23
CA ILE A 87 6.34 -18.05 -3.58
C ILE A 87 7.20 -16.91 -4.14
N LYS A 88 8.46 -17.16 -4.50
CA LYS A 88 9.37 -16.11 -4.99
C LYS A 88 8.94 -15.59 -6.36
N ASP A 89 8.63 -16.50 -7.28
CA ASP A 89 8.15 -16.15 -8.62
C ASP A 89 6.81 -15.42 -8.54
N THR A 90 5.96 -15.83 -7.59
CA THR A 90 4.67 -15.19 -7.33
C THR A 90 4.83 -13.75 -6.83
N LYS A 91 5.75 -13.48 -5.90
CA LYS A 91 6.02 -12.12 -5.42
C LYS A 91 6.50 -11.20 -6.55
N HIS A 92 7.46 -11.66 -7.35
CA HIS A 92 7.91 -10.87 -8.50
C HIS A 92 6.77 -10.58 -9.48
N SER A 93 5.90 -11.55 -9.76
CA SER A 93 4.71 -11.32 -10.59
C SER A 93 3.79 -10.25 -10.01
N VAL A 94 3.48 -10.34 -8.70
CA VAL A 94 2.62 -9.36 -8.02
C VAL A 94 3.21 -7.95 -8.07
N ILE A 95 4.53 -7.83 -7.89
CA ILE A 95 5.25 -6.56 -7.99
C ILE A 95 5.11 -5.98 -9.40
N GLN A 96 5.35 -6.78 -10.45
CA GLN A 96 5.26 -6.32 -11.83
C GLN A 96 3.83 -5.90 -12.19
N GLU A 97 2.82 -6.69 -11.82
CA GLU A 97 1.42 -6.34 -12.06
C GLU A 97 1.02 -5.02 -11.40
N ASN A 98 1.44 -4.79 -10.15
CA ASN A 98 1.14 -3.55 -9.44
C ASN A 98 1.89 -2.34 -10.02
N ARG A 99 3.13 -2.55 -10.45
CA ARG A 99 3.93 -1.56 -11.16
C ARG A 99 3.29 -1.14 -12.47
N ASP A 100 2.83 -2.10 -13.27
CA ASP A 100 2.14 -1.83 -14.53
C ASP A 100 0.80 -1.14 -14.29
N LEU A 101 0.06 -1.55 -13.25
CA LEU A 101 -1.18 -0.87 -12.82
C LEU A 101 -0.91 0.59 -12.42
N PHE A 102 0.17 0.86 -11.70
CA PHE A 102 0.58 2.22 -11.37
C PHE A 102 0.87 3.05 -12.63
N LEU A 103 1.68 2.52 -13.55
CA LEU A 103 2.01 3.21 -14.80
C LEU A 103 0.78 3.46 -15.67
N GLN A 104 -0.11 2.49 -15.78
CA GLN A 104 -1.38 2.63 -16.50
C GLN A 104 -2.25 3.73 -15.88
N LYS A 105 -2.48 3.70 -14.57
CA LYS A 105 -3.28 4.74 -13.90
C LYS A 105 -2.63 6.12 -14.03
N ASN A 106 -1.30 6.21 -13.96
CA ASN A 106 -0.61 7.47 -14.13
C ASN A 106 -0.72 8.00 -15.58
N HIS A 107 -0.74 7.11 -16.58
CA HIS A 107 -1.02 7.48 -17.96
C HIS A 107 -2.46 8.00 -18.13
N ASP A 108 -3.45 7.33 -17.53
CA ASP A 108 -4.87 7.63 -17.72
C ASP A 108 -5.33 8.90 -16.98
N TYR A 109 -4.77 9.16 -15.79
CA TYR A 109 -5.18 10.27 -14.92
C TYR A 109 -4.12 11.35 -14.73
N GLY A 110 -2.94 11.21 -15.35
CA GLY A 110 -1.76 12.01 -15.03
C GLY A 110 -1.33 11.83 -13.57
N ASN A 111 -0.50 12.77 -13.08
CA ASN A 111 -0.02 12.74 -11.70
C ASN A 111 -1.08 13.21 -10.67
N SER A 112 -2.35 12.81 -10.82
CA SER A 112 -3.47 13.15 -9.91
C SER A 112 -3.24 12.75 -8.44
N PHE A 113 -2.25 11.89 -8.17
CA PHE A 113 -1.82 11.58 -6.82
C PHE A 113 -1.06 12.74 -6.15
N GLU A 114 -0.62 13.76 -6.89
CA GLU A 114 0.09 14.95 -6.38
C GLU A 114 -0.85 16.01 -5.79
N ASP A 115 -2.14 16.04 -6.16
CA ASP A 115 -3.08 17.14 -5.90
C ASP A 115 -3.11 17.65 -4.43
N TYR A 116 -2.81 16.77 -3.46
CA TYR A 116 -2.74 17.10 -2.04
C TYR A 116 -1.48 16.54 -1.35
N GLY A 117 -0.45 16.23 -2.13
CA GLY A 117 0.80 15.61 -1.68
C GLY A 117 0.58 14.37 -0.82
N LEU A 118 1.47 14.15 0.14
CA LEU A 118 1.42 13.01 1.06
C LEU A 118 0.09 12.91 1.84
N ILE A 119 -0.54 14.04 2.21
CA ILE A 119 -1.86 14.02 2.87
C ILE A 119 -2.91 13.38 1.97
N GLY A 120 -2.95 13.74 0.68
CA GLY A 120 -3.86 13.15 -0.29
C GLY A 120 -3.67 11.64 -0.44
N ILE A 121 -2.43 11.17 -0.33
CA ILE A 121 -2.12 9.73 -0.33
C ILE A 121 -2.66 9.06 0.92
N LEU A 122 -2.43 9.65 2.11
CA LEU A 122 -2.93 9.09 3.39
C LEU A 122 -4.46 9.00 3.43
N VAL A 123 -5.16 10.00 2.89
CA VAL A 123 -6.63 9.98 2.80
C VAL A 123 -7.10 8.84 1.90
N ARG A 124 -6.55 8.73 0.69
CA ARG A 124 -6.93 7.65 -0.25
C ARG A 124 -6.61 6.26 0.32
N LEU A 125 -5.46 6.12 0.99
CA LEU A 125 -5.08 4.89 1.66
C LEU A 125 -6.06 4.53 2.79
N ASN A 126 -6.46 5.51 3.60
CA ASN A 126 -7.47 5.34 4.66
C ASN A 126 -8.82 4.88 4.08
N ASP A 127 -9.25 5.42 2.94
CA ASP A 127 -10.48 5.01 2.27
C ASP A 127 -10.42 3.55 1.80
N LYS A 128 -9.27 3.10 1.28
CA LYS A 128 -9.08 1.70 0.88
C LYS A 128 -9.05 0.74 2.07
N ILE A 129 -8.44 1.13 3.20
CA ILE A 129 -8.49 0.33 4.44
C ILE A 129 -9.95 0.18 4.90
N ASN A 130 -10.68 1.30 4.99
CA ASN A 130 -12.09 1.27 5.39
C ASN A 130 -12.94 0.39 4.47
N ARG A 131 -12.69 0.43 3.16
CA ARG A 131 -13.34 -0.46 2.19
C ARG A 131 -13.09 -1.93 2.51
N LEU A 132 -11.86 -2.34 2.79
CA LEU A 132 -11.57 -3.74 3.17
C LEU A 132 -12.25 -4.14 4.47
N ILE A 133 -12.30 -3.25 5.47
CA ILE A 133 -13.01 -3.50 6.73
C ILE A 133 -14.51 -3.69 6.46
N SER A 134 -15.12 -2.86 5.60
CA SER A 134 -16.52 -3.04 5.22
C SER A 134 -16.77 -4.34 4.48
N LEU A 135 -15.86 -4.74 3.57
CA LEU A 135 -15.96 -6.00 2.83
C LEU A 135 -15.80 -7.22 3.76
N GLN A 136 -14.93 -7.15 4.77
CA GLN A 136 -14.79 -8.21 5.78
C GLN A 136 -16.10 -8.48 6.54
N ASN A 137 -16.86 -7.42 6.84
CA ASN A 137 -18.09 -7.52 7.63
C ASN A 137 -19.35 -7.82 6.80
N ALA A 138 -19.25 -7.83 5.47
CA ALA A 138 -20.40 -8.11 4.60
C ALA A 138 -20.64 -9.63 4.54
N GLU A 139 -21.79 -10.11 5.04
CA GLU A 139 -22.19 -11.54 5.05
C GLU A 139 -22.30 -12.19 3.64
N SER A 140 -22.26 -11.39 2.58
CA SER A 140 -22.42 -11.84 1.20
C SER A 140 -21.07 -12.00 0.51
N LYS A 141 -20.85 -13.17 -0.11
CA LYS A 141 -19.82 -13.49 -1.13
C LYS A 141 -19.28 -12.22 -1.81
N VAL A 142 -18.28 -11.60 -1.21
CA VAL A 142 -17.59 -10.48 -1.82
C VAL A 142 -16.83 -11.08 -2.99
N ASN A 143 -17.01 -10.53 -4.18
CA ASN A 143 -16.25 -10.97 -5.35
C ASN A 143 -14.76 -10.79 -4.99
N ASP A 144 -13.99 -11.89 -4.90
CA ASP A 144 -12.59 -11.86 -4.44
C ASP A 144 -11.78 -10.83 -5.24
N GLU A 145 -12.10 -10.65 -6.52
CA GLU A 145 -11.60 -9.60 -7.41
C GLU A 145 -11.64 -8.19 -6.80
N LYS A 146 -12.75 -7.80 -6.17
CA LYS A 146 -12.90 -6.47 -5.55
C LYS A 146 -11.99 -6.31 -4.32
N ILE A 147 -11.70 -7.40 -3.63
CA ILE A 147 -10.76 -7.41 -2.49
C ILE A 147 -9.34 -7.25 -3.04
N TYR A 148 -8.96 -8.04 -4.05
CA TYR A 148 -7.64 -7.94 -4.69
C TYR A 148 -7.36 -6.55 -5.25
N ASP A 149 -8.31 -5.97 -5.98
CA ASP A 149 -8.17 -4.60 -6.52
C ASP A 149 -7.92 -3.58 -5.41
N THR A 150 -8.62 -3.74 -4.28
CA THR A 150 -8.47 -2.85 -3.14
C THR A 150 -7.11 -3.03 -2.46
N ILE A 151 -6.58 -4.26 -2.40
CA ILE A 151 -5.25 -4.53 -1.81
C ILE A 151 -4.12 -4.05 -2.75
N ASN A 152 -4.27 -4.22 -4.06
CA ASN A 152 -3.36 -3.66 -5.07
C ASN A 152 -3.32 -2.12 -4.99
N ASP A 153 -4.50 -1.48 -4.84
CA ASP A 153 -4.56 -0.04 -4.58
C ASP A 153 -3.83 0.35 -3.28
N LEU A 154 -4.00 -0.39 -2.19
CA LEU A 154 -3.28 -0.14 -0.93
C LEU A 154 -1.77 -0.24 -1.09
N TYR A 155 -1.31 -1.30 -1.76
CA TYR A 155 0.10 -1.51 -2.06
C TYR A 155 0.68 -0.33 -2.86
N ASN A 156 0.00 0.08 -3.93
CA ASN A 156 0.43 1.19 -4.78
C ASN A 156 0.39 2.54 -4.06
N TYR A 157 -0.66 2.87 -3.30
CA TYR A 157 -0.69 4.11 -2.52
C TYR A 157 0.39 4.14 -1.44
N ALA A 158 0.71 3.00 -0.82
CA ALA A 158 1.81 2.92 0.13
C ALA A 158 3.15 3.24 -0.53
N ILE A 159 3.43 2.68 -1.71
CA ILE A 159 4.65 2.97 -2.48
C ILE A 159 4.70 4.43 -2.94
N ILE A 160 3.60 4.96 -3.49
CA ILE A 160 3.53 6.37 -3.89
C ILE A 160 3.81 7.27 -2.68
N GLY A 161 3.23 6.97 -1.51
CA GLY A 161 3.50 7.71 -0.29
C GLY A 161 4.97 7.64 0.16
N LEU A 162 5.65 6.53 -0.08
CA LEU A 162 7.09 6.38 0.19
C LEU A 162 7.97 7.19 -0.77
N MET A 163 7.51 7.51 -1.99
CA MET A 163 8.27 8.39 -2.91
C MET A 163 8.51 9.76 -2.28
N TYR A 164 7.53 10.28 -1.55
CA TYR A 164 7.64 11.53 -0.79
C TYR A 164 8.68 11.49 0.34
N LYS A 165 9.31 10.35 0.65
CA LYS A 165 10.29 10.23 1.74
C LYS A 165 11.66 10.83 1.38
N ASN A 166 12.15 10.54 0.19
CA ASN A 166 13.46 11.00 -0.28
C ASN A 166 13.39 12.39 -0.92
N ASP A 167 12.18 12.91 -0.99
CA ASP A 167 11.86 14.12 -1.68
C ASP A 167 11.96 15.33 -0.74
N THR A 168 12.97 16.13 -1.02
CA THR A 168 12.92 17.60 -1.07
C THR A 168 11.76 18.09 -1.99
N LEU A 169 10.53 17.58 -1.83
CA LEU A 169 9.34 17.95 -2.62
C LEU A 169 8.69 19.26 -2.15
N VAL A 170 9.33 19.97 -1.24
CA VAL A 170 9.01 21.34 -0.89
C VAL A 170 10.32 22.04 -0.51
N GLU A 171 10.99 22.63 -1.49
CA GLU A 171 11.62 23.94 -1.28
C GLU A 171 10.67 25.02 -1.80
#